data_AF-A0A7C4ETP8-F1
#
_entry.id   AF-A0A7C4ETP8-F1
#
_cell.length_a   1.000
_cell.length_b   1.000
_cell.length_c   1.000
_cell.angle_alpha   90.00
_cell.angle_beta   90.00
_cell.angle_gamma   90.00
#
_symmetry.space_group_name_H-M   'P 1'
#
loop_
_entity.id
_entity.type
_entity.pdbx_description
1 polymer ?
#
loop_
_entity_poly.entity_id
_entity_poly.type
_entity_poly.pdbx_seq_one_letter_code
_entity_poly.pdbx_strand_id
1 'polypeptide(L)'
;MASSGHRSSWSKNCPAIAAAVFNGCAWIIMLFSSVGAVLANPPSGDLYAVVVGITTYKDPQIRPLKVSDKDARDVANLVEDVKHLFRSVHLTLLLNEQATRDRVTKALRDELKGARKEDYVIIYLSGHGAADPNRPDEYYFITHDAKMNNLYGTAVWMNQKALFKGIDSDRVLLIADACHSGGFSPGLDKMAAKEAGAFFSLFQGLKGRLALVSSRPDETSLEDERLGNSIFTHFLIKGLRGEAARDSRDGKITAGQLYQYVYKAVRKATNDRQSPQLYAAKGADAETPVFRVPVYDQPLSLKVEYVWKDDQGRIQPLTSDSVLKSGQKFAVRFRPEADCYVSIFWWDTAGNVGRLFPDDRLVDGSGAVKRGIDYWIPTQEDGRRWFVLDKNVGKETFYFLASRVSNPRIQNLYQRLRSMSKAAREGAFGKLESREIAKQLDQLMGVEPETVPMERSRGSIGADTLSEAMENEIKVSGAEAVYRLTFTHASR
;
A
#
# COMPACT_ATOMS: atom_id res chain seq x y z
N MET A 1 0.69 34.79 59.39
CA MET A 1 1.33 35.83 58.56
C MET A 1 2.64 35.27 58.04
N ALA A 2 2.75 35.22 56.71
CA ALA A 2 3.82 34.59 55.93
C ALA A 2 5.11 35.43 55.95
N SER A 3 6.28 34.81 56.13
CA SER A 3 7.26 34.38 55.10
C SER A 3 8.27 35.44 54.69
N SER A 4 9.51 35.23 55.10
CA SER A 4 10.73 35.83 54.54
C SER A 4 11.22 35.00 53.35
N GLY A 5 11.56 35.68 52.26
CA GLY A 5 12.19 35.07 51.08
C GLY A 5 13.70 35.00 51.22
N HIS A 6 14.34 34.15 50.41
CA HIS A 6 15.73 34.31 49.99
C HIS A 6 15.96 33.62 48.63
N ARG A 7 16.52 34.38 47.69
CA ARG A 7 17.22 33.91 46.49
C ARG A 7 18.70 34.23 46.69
N SER A 8 19.59 33.30 46.34
CA SER A 8 20.89 33.59 45.73
C SER A 8 21.49 32.28 45.20
N SER A 9 22.52 32.42 44.37
CA SER A 9 22.82 31.52 43.28
C SER A 9 24.35 31.38 43.09
N TRP A 10 24.79 30.22 42.57
CA TRP A 10 26.07 29.90 41.89
C TRP A 10 27.35 29.50 42.69
N SER A 11 27.70 28.21 42.54
CA SER A 11 28.94 27.68 41.91
C SER A 11 29.92 26.83 42.75
N LYS A 12 30.24 25.66 42.15
CA LYS A 12 31.47 24.83 42.19
C LYS A 12 31.94 24.22 43.52
N ASN A 13 31.91 22.88 43.58
CA ASN A 13 33.12 22.04 43.66
C ASN A 13 32.80 20.54 43.57
N CYS A 14 33.55 19.83 42.73
CA CYS A 14 33.62 18.36 42.66
C CYS A 14 34.31 17.78 43.90
N PRO A 15 34.04 16.51 44.21
CA PRO A 15 35.13 15.63 44.63
C PRO A 15 35.20 14.37 43.77
N ALA A 16 36.43 13.99 43.45
CA ALA A 16 36.83 12.73 42.88
C ALA A 16 36.51 11.58 43.86
N ILE A 17 35.98 10.47 43.33
CA ILE A 17 35.94 9.19 44.04
C ILE A 17 36.80 8.20 43.26
N ALA A 18 37.75 7.65 44.00
CA ALA A 18 38.75 6.69 43.60
C ALA A 18 38.15 5.32 43.25
N ALA A 19 38.92 4.58 42.45
CA ALA A 19 38.65 3.25 41.96
C ALA A 19 38.43 2.22 43.07
N ALA A 20 37.45 1.33 42.86
CA ALA A 20 37.41 0.01 43.47
C ALA A 20 37.02 -1.01 42.39
N VAL A 21 37.91 -1.99 42.26
CA VAL A 21 37.92 -3.10 41.31
C VAL A 21 36.76 -4.07 41.60
N PHE A 22 36.00 -4.47 40.58
CA PHE A 22 35.31 -5.75 40.58
C PHE A 22 35.46 -6.45 39.22
N ASN A 23 35.91 -7.69 39.32
CA ASN A 23 36.22 -8.62 38.26
C ASN A 23 34.97 -9.06 37.48
N GLY A 24 35.16 -9.33 36.18
CA GLY A 24 34.45 -10.40 35.48
C GLY A 24 33.47 -9.95 34.40
N CYS A 25 33.73 -10.43 33.18
CA CYS A 25 32.78 -10.60 32.08
C CYS A 25 32.39 -9.37 31.23
N ALA A 26 33.34 -8.83 30.48
CA ALA A 26 33.16 -8.49 29.06
C ALA A 26 34.16 -9.40 28.32
N TRP A 27 33.85 -10.15 27.26
CA TRP A 27 33.26 -9.75 25.99
C TRP A 27 32.41 -10.90 25.43
N ILE A 28 31.08 -10.78 25.46
CA ILE A 28 30.24 -11.43 24.46
C ILE A 28 29.90 -10.33 23.46
N ILE A 29 30.68 -10.26 22.38
CA ILE A 29 30.27 -9.57 21.17
C ILE A 29 29.05 -10.34 20.67
N MET A 30 27.84 -9.90 21.03
CA MET A 30 26.64 -10.28 20.29
C MET A 30 26.79 -9.68 18.90
N LEU A 31 27.36 -10.46 17.98
CA LEU A 31 27.16 -10.28 16.56
C LEU A 31 25.65 -10.36 16.33
N PHE A 32 25.00 -9.20 16.30
CA PHE A 32 23.72 -9.03 15.61
C PHE A 32 24.00 -9.31 14.14
N SER A 33 23.97 -10.59 13.76
CA SER A 33 23.75 -10.99 12.38
C SER A 33 22.34 -10.53 12.05
N SER A 34 22.22 -9.30 11.57
CA SER A 34 21.06 -8.88 10.81
C SER A 34 20.88 -9.94 9.73
N VAL A 35 19.73 -10.60 9.73
CA VAL A 35 19.29 -11.38 8.57
C VAL A 35 18.99 -10.35 7.50
N GLY A 36 20.04 -9.81 6.89
CA GLY A 36 19.93 -8.98 5.72
C GLY A 36 19.44 -9.88 4.61
N ALA A 37 18.26 -9.58 4.06
CA ALA A 37 17.92 -10.07 2.74
C ALA A 37 19.09 -9.67 1.83
N VAL A 38 19.90 -10.65 1.42
CA VAL A 38 20.99 -10.40 0.49
C VAL A 38 20.31 -10.12 -0.85
N LEU A 39 20.15 -8.84 -1.19
CA LEU A 39 19.90 -8.47 -2.58
C LEU A 39 21.13 -8.93 -3.35
N ALA A 40 21.01 -10.08 -4.02
CA ALA A 40 22.12 -10.79 -4.65
C ALA A 40 22.80 -10.01 -5.80
N ASN A 41 22.40 -8.77 -6.08
CA ASN A 41 23.09 -7.86 -6.98
C ASN A 41 22.95 -6.41 -6.48
N PRO A 42 24.02 -5.58 -6.56
CA PRO A 42 23.92 -4.16 -6.29
C PRO A 42 22.90 -3.50 -7.24
N PRO A 43 22.27 -2.39 -6.82
CA PRO A 43 21.37 -1.62 -7.67
C PRO A 43 21.97 -1.34 -9.05
N SER A 44 21.29 -1.75 -10.12
CA SER A 44 21.77 -1.57 -11.49
C SER A 44 20.96 -0.49 -12.19
N GLY A 45 21.62 0.60 -12.62
CA GLY A 45 20.98 1.70 -13.34
C GLY A 45 20.13 2.61 -12.45
N ASP A 46 19.75 3.75 -13.00
CA ASP A 46 18.84 4.71 -12.39
C ASP A 46 17.39 4.39 -12.78
N LEU A 47 16.43 4.84 -11.99
CA LEU A 47 15.01 4.80 -12.32
C LEU A 47 14.51 6.21 -12.64
N TYR A 48 13.99 6.40 -13.84
CA TYR A 48 13.26 7.59 -14.24
C TYR A 48 11.76 7.29 -14.22
N ALA A 49 11.00 8.01 -13.41
CA ALA A 49 9.56 7.81 -13.26
C ALA A 49 8.80 9.11 -13.50
N VAL A 50 7.94 9.14 -14.51
CA VAL A 50 6.95 10.21 -14.72
C VAL A 50 5.58 9.65 -14.39
N VAL A 51 4.96 10.20 -13.36
CA VAL A 51 3.69 9.72 -12.80
C VAL A 51 2.69 10.87 -12.81
N VAL A 52 1.61 10.70 -13.57
CA VAL A 52 0.61 11.75 -13.81
C VAL A 52 -0.78 11.22 -13.46
N GLY A 53 -1.52 11.98 -12.66
CA GLY A 53 -2.87 11.64 -12.24
C GLY A 53 -3.79 12.84 -12.23
N ILE A 54 -4.92 12.76 -12.94
CA ILE A 54 -5.82 13.91 -13.15
C ILE A 54 -7.25 13.51 -12.83
N THR A 55 -7.72 13.98 -11.69
CA THR A 55 -9.10 13.78 -11.22
C THR A 55 -9.98 14.96 -11.61
N THR A 56 -9.46 16.18 -11.46
CA THR A 56 -10.20 17.42 -11.75
C THR A 56 -9.66 18.12 -13.00
N TYR A 57 -10.56 18.71 -13.78
CA TYR A 57 -10.25 19.42 -15.02
C TYR A 57 -10.77 20.86 -14.92
N LYS A 58 -10.02 21.80 -15.48
CA LYS A 58 -10.36 23.23 -15.47
C LYS A 58 -11.55 23.55 -16.38
N ASP A 59 -11.66 22.85 -17.50
CA ASP A 59 -12.81 22.99 -18.40
C ASP A 59 -14.02 22.21 -17.83
N PRO A 60 -15.14 22.88 -17.50
CA PRO A 60 -16.31 22.23 -16.91
C PRO A 60 -17.02 21.25 -17.86
N GLN A 61 -16.72 21.28 -19.16
CA GLN A 61 -17.24 20.28 -20.12
C GLN A 61 -16.56 18.92 -19.93
N ILE A 62 -15.39 18.88 -19.29
CA ILE A 62 -14.65 17.67 -19.02
C ILE A 62 -15.07 17.15 -17.65
N ARG A 63 -15.77 16.02 -17.64
CA ARG A 63 -16.30 15.44 -16.41
C ARG A 63 -15.16 15.02 -15.47
N PRO A 64 -15.21 15.34 -14.17
CA PRO A 64 -14.18 14.87 -13.24
C PRO A 64 -14.23 13.34 -13.08
N LEU A 65 -13.06 12.77 -12.78
CA LEU A 65 -12.89 11.40 -12.31
C LEU A 65 -12.96 11.37 -10.78
N LYS A 66 -12.68 10.23 -10.16
CA LYS A 66 -12.78 10.09 -8.70
C LYS A 66 -11.43 9.84 -8.02
N VAL A 67 -10.55 9.05 -8.64
CA VAL A 67 -9.37 8.52 -7.94
C VAL A 67 -8.06 8.59 -8.73
N SER A 68 -8.03 9.15 -9.94
CA SER A 68 -6.83 9.17 -10.80
C SER A 68 -5.61 9.89 -10.20
N ASP A 69 -5.80 11.02 -9.52
CA ASP A 69 -4.73 11.72 -8.81
C ASP A 69 -4.19 10.92 -7.61
N LYS A 70 -5.08 10.18 -6.93
CA LYS A 70 -4.70 9.25 -5.87
C LYS A 70 -3.95 8.03 -6.43
N ASP A 71 -4.41 7.46 -7.53
CA ASP A 71 -3.76 6.35 -8.23
C ASP A 71 -2.30 6.70 -8.57
N ALA A 72 -2.08 7.88 -9.16
CA ALA A 72 -0.75 8.42 -9.40
C ALA A 72 0.07 8.61 -8.12
N ARG A 73 -0.54 9.09 -7.04
CA ARG A 73 0.15 9.23 -5.75
C ARG A 73 0.60 7.87 -5.20
N ASP A 74 -0.21 6.83 -5.33
CA ASP A 74 0.11 5.50 -4.83
C ASP A 74 1.16 4.77 -5.68
N VAL A 75 1.19 5.02 -6.98
CA VAL A 75 2.27 4.54 -7.86
C VAL A 75 3.59 5.27 -7.57
N ALA A 76 3.55 6.60 -7.37
CA ALA A 76 4.74 7.35 -6.95
C ALA A 76 5.28 6.86 -5.59
N ASN A 77 4.36 6.55 -4.68
CA ASN A 77 4.66 5.91 -3.41
C ASN A 77 5.34 4.54 -3.59
N LEU A 78 4.84 3.70 -4.49
CA LEU A 78 5.47 2.42 -4.81
C LEU A 78 6.91 2.61 -5.32
N VAL A 79 7.14 3.60 -6.19
CA VAL A 79 8.48 3.98 -6.70
C VAL A 79 9.43 4.38 -5.57
N GLU A 80 8.94 5.09 -4.55
CA GLU A 80 9.72 5.42 -3.37
C GLU A 80 10.07 4.19 -2.51
N ASP A 81 9.14 3.23 -2.36
CA ASP A 81 9.36 2.01 -1.55
C ASP A 81 10.50 1.15 -2.12
N VAL A 82 10.60 1.11 -3.44
CA VAL A 82 11.54 0.29 -4.21
C VAL A 82 12.82 1.04 -4.59
N LYS A 83 13.01 2.30 -4.17
CA LYS A 83 14.17 3.11 -4.56
C LYS A 83 15.52 2.49 -4.20
N HIS A 84 15.55 1.69 -3.15
CA HIS A 84 16.73 0.97 -2.69
C HIS A 84 17.23 -0.09 -3.70
N LEU A 85 16.44 -0.40 -4.73
CA LEU A 85 16.80 -1.30 -5.83
C LEU A 85 17.53 -0.58 -6.98
N PHE A 86 17.61 0.75 -6.97
CA PHE A 86 18.19 1.57 -8.04
C PHE A 86 19.36 2.43 -7.53
N ARG A 87 20.27 2.82 -8.44
CA ARG A 87 21.42 3.69 -8.09
C ARG A 87 20.94 5.09 -7.72
N SER A 88 20.04 5.66 -8.49
CA SER A 88 19.24 6.84 -8.14
C SER A 88 17.79 6.69 -8.63
N VAL A 89 16.90 7.49 -8.08
CA VAL A 89 15.51 7.61 -8.53
C VAL A 89 15.21 9.06 -8.88
N HIS A 90 14.73 9.29 -10.11
CA HIS A 90 14.27 10.55 -10.66
C HIS A 90 12.75 10.49 -10.84
N LEU A 91 12.01 10.88 -9.79
CA LEU A 91 10.55 10.82 -9.77
C LEU A 91 9.93 12.20 -10.00
N THR A 92 9.11 12.32 -11.04
CA THR A 92 8.25 13.47 -11.31
C THR A 92 6.80 13.08 -11.13
N LEU A 93 6.13 13.70 -10.15
CA LEU A 93 4.72 13.51 -9.85
C LEU A 93 3.92 14.77 -10.23
N LEU A 94 2.96 14.64 -11.16
CA LEU A 94 2.09 15.73 -11.58
C LEU A 94 0.62 15.36 -11.29
N LEU A 95 -0.01 16.13 -10.39
CA LEU A 95 -1.38 15.90 -9.96
C LEU A 95 -2.27 17.10 -10.27
N ASN A 96 -3.47 16.86 -10.81
CA ASN A 96 -4.51 17.87 -11.03
C ASN A 96 -3.95 19.18 -11.60
N GLU A 97 -4.01 20.30 -10.88
CA GLU A 97 -3.57 21.64 -11.31
C GLU A 97 -2.11 21.70 -11.77
N GLN A 98 -1.27 20.76 -11.32
CA GLN A 98 0.13 20.64 -11.75
C GLN A 98 0.30 19.89 -13.06
N ALA A 99 -0.66 19.05 -13.43
CA ALA A 99 -0.66 18.24 -14.64
C ALA A 99 -1.19 19.05 -15.84
N THR A 100 -0.57 20.20 -16.10
CA THR A 100 -0.84 21.01 -17.29
C THR A 100 -0.17 20.40 -18.53
N ARG A 101 -0.66 20.73 -19.72
CA ARG A 101 -0.05 20.30 -21.00
C ARG A 101 1.45 20.54 -21.02
N ASP A 102 1.86 21.75 -20.65
CA ASP A 102 3.26 22.16 -20.72
C ASP A 102 4.13 21.34 -19.74
N ARG A 103 3.65 21.12 -18.51
CA ARG A 103 4.39 20.34 -17.51
C ARG A 103 4.44 18.86 -17.85
N VAL A 104 3.34 18.28 -18.31
CA VAL A 104 3.30 16.86 -18.73
C VAL A 104 4.18 16.65 -19.95
N THR A 105 4.11 17.53 -20.96
CA THR A 105 4.98 17.45 -22.15
C THR A 105 6.45 17.58 -21.76
N LYS A 106 6.78 18.53 -20.88
CA LYS A 106 8.14 18.69 -20.37
C LYS A 106 8.63 17.43 -19.63
N ALA A 107 7.80 16.85 -18.76
CA ALA A 107 8.18 15.64 -18.02
C ALA A 107 8.46 14.48 -18.98
N LEU A 108 7.55 14.22 -19.93
CA LEU A 108 7.68 13.12 -20.89
C LEU A 108 8.85 13.32 -21.86
N ARG A 109 9.10 14.56 -22.32
CA ARG A 109 10.11 14.85 -23.35
C ARG A 109 11.47 15.21 -22.80
N ASP A 110 11.58 15.88 -21.67
CA ASP A 110 12.86 16.43 -21.20
C ASP A 110 13.42 15.65 -20.02
N GLU A 111 12.57 15.23 -19.09
CA GLU A 111 13.03 14.61 -17.85
C GLU A 111 13.41 13.13 -18.04
N LEU A 112 12.87 12.49 -19.08
CA LEU A 112 13.21 11.12 -19.46
C LEU A 112 14.42 11.00 -20.40
N LYS A 113 14.93 12.11 -20.97
CA LYS A 113 16.06 12.10 -21.93
C LYS A 113 17.38 11.60 -21.35
N GLY A 114 17.53 11.63 -20.02
CA GLY A 114 18.74 11.18 -19.35
C GLY A 114 18.90 9.66 -19.29
N ALA A 115 17.82 8.90 -19.51
CA ALA A 115 17.78 7.47 -19.32
C ALA A 115 18.57 6.71 -20.40
N ARG A 116 19.63 6.03 -19.99
CA ARG A 116 20.54 5.21 -20.80
C ARG A 116 20.11 3.75 -20.81
N LYS A 117 20.83 2.90 -21.56
CA LYS A 117 20.49 1.49 -21.79
C LYS A 117 20.29 0.66 -20.51
N GLU A 118 21.04 0.97 -19.47
CA GLU A 118 20.98 0.30 -18.17
C GLU A 118 19.86 0.82 -17.25
N ASP A 119 19.32 2.01 -17.54
CA ASP A 119 18.35 2.69 -16.70
C ASP A 119 16.94 2.18 -16.98
N TYR A 120 16.06 2.32 -16.00
CA TYR A 120 14.65 1.95 -16.09
C TYR A 120 13.81 3.21 -16.28
N VAL A 121 12.77 3.10 -17.10
CA VAL A 121 11.80 4.19 -17.31
C VAL A 121 10.40 3.69 -17.01
N ILE A 122 9.72 4.36 -16.09
CA ILE A 122 8.30 4.14 -15.79
C ILE A 122 7.54 5.41 -16.19
N ILE A 123 6.52 5.23 -17.02
CA ILE A 123 5.58 6.29 -17.35
C ILE A 123 4.21 5.81 -16.91
N TYR A 124 3.60 6.48 -15.94
CA TYR A 124 2.28 6.15 -15.44
C TYR A 124 1.34 7.33 -15.70
N LEU A 125 0.27 7.07 -16.46
CA LEU A 125 -0.75 8.05 -16.81
C LEU A 125 -2.12 7.56 -16.35
N SER A 126 -2.74 8.27 -15.42
CA SER A 126 -4.12 8.05 -14.98
C SER A 126 -4.96 9.29 -15.23
N GLY A 127 -6.04 9.13 -16.00
CA GLY A 127 -6.89 10.24 -16.39
C GLY A 127 -7.64 9.97 -17.69
N HIS A 128 -8.18 11.01 -18.28
CA HIS A 128 -8.95 10.91 -19.51
C HIS A 128 -8.06 10.77 -20.74
N GLY A 129 -8.50 9.91 -21.67
CA GLY A 129 -7.99 9.86 -23.04
C GLY A 129 -9.13 10.08 -24.04
N ALA A 130 -8.91 10.91 -25.05
CA ALA A 130 -9.94 11.23 -26.05
C ALA A 130 -9.34 11.39 -27.45
N ALA A 131 -10.15 11.18 -28.49
CA ALA A 131 -9.84 11.64 -29.83
C ALA A 131 -10.42 13.04 -30.05
N ASP A 132 -9.79 13.86 -30.88
CA ASP A 132 -10.34 15.15 -31.28
C ASP A 132 -11.59 14.95 -32.17
N PRO A 133 -12.74 15.56 -31.84
CA PRO A 133 -13.94 15.44 -32.66
C PRO A 133 -13.82 15.88 -34.11
N ASN A 134 -12.94 16.86 -34.37
CA ASN A 134 -12.68 17.37 -35.71
C ASN A 134 -11.51 16.66 -36.40
N ARG A 135 -10.70 15.93 -35.63
CA ARG A 135 -9.54 15.15 -36.10
C ARG A 135 -9.47 13.81 -35.37
N PRO A 136 -10.37 12.88 -35.72
CA PRO A 136 -10.56 11.64 -34.95
C PRO A 136 -9.37 10.68 -35.04
N ASP A 137 -8.39 10.95 -35.90
CA ASP A 137 -7.09 10.27 -36.00
C ASP A 137 -6.07 10.73 -34.95
N GLU A 138 -6.38 11.77 -34.17
CA GLU A 138 -5.51 12.31 -33.14
C GLU A 138 -5.97 11.85 -31.73
N TYR A 139 -5.18 10.99 -31.07
CA TYR A 139 -5.44 10.53 -29.69
C TYR A 139 -4.66 11.33 -28.64
N TYR A 140 -5.36 11.86 -27.66
CA TYR A 140 -4.84 12.76 -26.63
C TYR A 140 -4.95 12.17 -25.23
N PHE A 141 -3.94 12.41 -24.41
CA PHE A 141 -4.06 12.39 -22.95
C PHE A 141 -4.49 13.79 -22.48
N ILE A 142 -5.63 13.85 -21.81
CA ILE A 142 -6.31 15.10 -21.46
C ILE A 142 -5.68 15.64 -20.19
N THR A 143 -5.04 16.81 -20.28
CA THR A 143 -4.42 17.47 -19.14
C THR A 143 -5.40 18.34 -18.37
N HIS A 144 -5.04 18.73 -17.15
CA HIS A 144 -5.94 19.50 -16.28
C HIS A 144 -6.42 20.82 -16.92
N ASP A 145 -5.54 21.48 -17.67
CA ASP A 145 -5.80 22.73 -18.38
C ASP A 145 -6.36 22.54 -19.81
N ALA A 146 -6.66 21.30 -20.21
CA ALA A 146 -7.24 21.00 -21.50
C ALA A 146 -8.59 21.69 -21.66
N LYS A 147 -8.84 22.16 -22.89
CA LYS A 147 -10.10 22.76 -23.32
C LYS A 147 -10.73 21.88 -24.38
N MET A 148 -12.01 21.57 -24.22
CA MET A 148 -12.70 20.62 -25.08
C MET A 148 -12.77 21.10 -26.55
N ASN A 149 -12.79 22.41 -26.76
CA ASN A 149 -12.78 23.03 -28.08
C ASN A 149 -11.38 23.23 -28.69
N ASN A 150 -10.30 22.83 -28.01
CA ASN A 150 -8.92 22.99 -28.50
C ASN A 150 -7.98 21.93 -27.89
N LEU A 151 -8.27 20.64 -28.10
CA LEU A 151 -7.43 19.55 -27.59
C LEU A 151 -6.01 19.60 -28.16
N TYR A 152 -5.85 19.90 -29.46
CA TYR A 152 -4.54 20.06 -30.09
C TYR A 152 -3.60 21.03 -29.35
N GLY A 153 -4.12 22.18 -28.93
CA GLY A 153 -3.34 23.22 -28.25
C GLY A 153 -3.21 23.04 -26.74
N THR A 154 -4.07 22.22 -26.11
CA THR A 154 -4.24 22.22 -24.65
C THR A 154 -4.20 20.84 -24.00
N ALA A 155 -4.13 19.74 -24.77
CA ALA A 155 -3.89 18.39 -24.30
C ALA A 155 -2.57 17.82 -24.86
N VAL A 156 -2.15 16.64 -24.39
CA VAL A 156 -0.92 15.98 -24.85
C VAL A 156 -1.26 14.99 -25.95
N TRP A 157 -0.75 15.24 -27.15
CA TRP A 157 -0.97 14.37 -28.30
C TRP A 157 -0.09 13.11 -28.19
N MET A 158 -0.72 11.96 -27.94
CA MET A 158 -0.02 10.73 -27.57
C MET A 158 0.54 9.98 -28.77
N ASN A 159 -0.10 10.02 -29.93
CA ASN A 159 0.36 9.30 -31.12
C ASN A 159 1.65 9.89 -31.75
N GLN A 160 2.27 10.90 -31.12
CA GLN A 160 3.52 11.49 -31.56
C GLN A 160 4.71 10.58 -31.23
N LYS A 161 5.33 9.99 -32.26
CA LYS A 161 6.61 9.28 -32.13
C LYS A 161 7.70 10.11 -31.43
N ALA A 162 7.61 11.45 -31.51
CA ALA A 162 8.55 12.37 -30.89
C ALA A 162 8.44 12.45 -29.36
N LEU A 163 7.34 11.99 -28.76
CA LEU A 163 7.11 12.08 -27.31
C LEU A 163 8.13 11.26 -26.52
N PHE A 164 8.57 10.12 -27.06
CA PHE A 164 9.58 9.24 -26.46
C PHE A 164 10.96 9.35 -27.12
N LYS A 165 11.16 10.35 -27.99
CA LYS A 165 12.44 10.55 -28.67
C LYS A 165 13.48 11.09 -27.68
N GLY A 166 14.62 10.41 -27.59
CA GLY A 166 15.71 10.76 -26.68
C GLY A 166 15.75 9.91 -25.40
N ILE A 167 14.80 8.98 -25.22
CA ILE A 167 14.96 7.90 -24.25
C ILE A 167 15.83 6.83 -24.94
N ASP A 168 17.08 6.68 -24.49
CA ASP A 168 18.01 5.67 -25.04
C ASP A 168 17.87 4.31 -24.35
N SER A 169 17.16 4.26 -23.23
CA SER A 169 16.81 3.02 -22.54
C SER A 169 15.93 2.10 -23.40
N ASP A 170 16.24 0.81 -23.33
CA ASP A 170 15.39 -0.27 -23.84
C ASP A 170 14.46 -0.84 -22.74
N ARG A 171 14.44 -0.27 -21.52
CA ARG A 171 13.66 -0.76 -20.36
C ARG A 171 12.56 0.22 -19.98
N VAL A 172 11.63 0.42 -20.90
CA VAL A 172 10.53 1.39 -20.75
C VAL A 172 9.23 0.65 -20.48
N LEU A 173 8.58 0.97 -19.36
CA LEU A 173 7.23 0.52 -19.05
C LEU A 173 6.28 1.72 -19.04
N LEU A 174 5.44 1.81 -20.07
CA LEU A 174 4.29 2.70 -20.10
C LEU A 174 3.10 1.98 -19.45
N ILE A 175 2.46 2.65 -18.51
CA ILE A 175 1.25 2.20 -17.83
C ILE A 175 0.21 3.28 -18.06
N ALA A 176 -0.87 2.93 -18.75
CA ALA A 176 -1.99 3.85 -18.97
C ALA A 176 -3.23 3.30 -18.28
N ASP A 177 -3.61 3.96 -17.20
CA ASP A 177 -4.92 3.84 -16.58
C ASP A 177 -5.83 4.97 -17.09
N ALA A 178 -5.90 5.02 -18.41
CA ALA A 178 -6.52 6.08 -19.15
C ALA A 178 -7.27 5.45 -20.32
N CYS A 179 -8.49 5.00 -20.08
CA CYS A 179 -9.35 4.50 -21.15
C CYS A 179 -10.75 5.08 -21.04
N HIS A 180 -11.18 5.63 -22.18
CA HIS A 180 -12.57 5.84 -22.58
C HIS A 180 -13.52 6.24 -21.46
N SER A 181 -13.35 7.45 -20.95
CA SER A 181 -14.48 8.17 -20.40
C SER A 181 -15.42 8.51 -21.56
N GLY A 182 -16.31 7.57 -21.90
CA GLY A 182 -17.31 7.67 -22.96
C GLY A 182 -18.25 8.86 -22.78
N GLY A 183 -17.75 10.07 -23.00
CA GLY A 183 -18.37 11.31 -22.56
C GLY A 183 -17.80 12.58 -23.19
N PHE A 184 -16.71 12.50 -23.97
CA PHE A 184 -16.24 13.66 -24.72
C PHE A 184 -17.17 13.98 -25.90
N SER A 185 -17.69 12.97 -26.61
CA SER A 185 -18.77 13.13 -27.60
C SER A 185 -19.37 11.78 -27.99
N PRO A 186 -20.69 11.56 -27.86
CA PRO A 186 -21.34 10.34 -28.32
C PRO A 186 -21.03 10.07 -29.80
N GLY A 187 -20.48 8.90 -30.13
CA GLY A 187 -20.21 8.46 -31.50
C GLY A 187 -18.75 8.46 -31.96
N LEU A 188 -17.83 9.05 -31.18
CA LEU A 188 -16.39 9.01 -31.46
C LEU A 188 -15.65 7.89 -30.72
N ASP A 189 -16.37 7.11 -29.91
CA ASP A 189 -15.75 6.14 -29.02
C ASP A 189 -14.93 5.09 -29.79
N LYS A 190 -15.50 4.60 -30.90
CA LYS A 190 -14.83 3.64 -31.78
C LYS A 190 -13.56 4.20 -32.43
N MET A 191 -13.52 5.51 -32.72
CA MET A 191 -12.36 6.14 -33.35
C MET A 191 -11.25 6.35 -32.32
N ALA A 192 -11.56 6.92 -31.16
CA ALA A 192 -10.62 7.04 -30.05
C ALA A 192 -10.07 5.67 -29.61
N ALA A 193 -10.91 4.63 -29.61
CA ALA A 193 -10.50 3.25 -29.35
C ALA A 193 -9.45 2.79 -30.40
N LYS A 194 -9.76 2.96 -31.68
CA LYS A 194 -8.86 2.60 -32.78
C LYS A 194 -7.51 3.30 -32.66
N GLU A 195 -7.49 4.61 -32.43
CA GLU A 195 -6.25 5.39 -32.39
C GLU A 195 -5.43 5.13 -31.12
N ALA A 196 -6.08 4.91 -29.97
CA ALA A 196 -5.40 4.41 -28.78
C ALA A 196 -4.73 3.06 -29.05
N GLY A 197 -5.46 2.13 -29.68
CA GLY A 197 -4.93 0.82 -30.09
C GLY A 197 -3.74 0.94 -31.05
N ALA A 198 -3.80 1.86 -32.02
CA ALA A 198 -2.70 2.13 -32.96
C ALA A 198 -1.46 2.66 -32.24
N PHE A 199 -1.63 3.60 -31.30
CA PHE A 199 -0.53 4.13 -30.49
C PHE A 199 0.15 3.05 -29.65
N PHE A 200 -0.60 2.26 -28.88
CA PHE A 200 0.00 1.22 -28.03
C PHE A 200 0.62 0.09 -28.85
N SER A 201 0.08 -0.21 -30.04
CA SER A 201 0.66 -1.21 -30.96
C SER A 201 2.08 -0.85 -31.43
N LEU A 202 2.49 0.43 -31.35
CA LEU A 202 3.87 0.82 -31.64
C LEU A 202 4.88 0.09 -30.72
N PHE A 203 4.50 -0.25 -29.48
CA PHE A 203 5.35 -0.96 -28.53
C PHE A 203 5.65 -2.42 -28.97
N GLN A 204 4.84 -3.00 -29.86
CA GLN A 204 5.11 -4.32 -30.42
C GLN A 204 6.35 -4.34 -31.34
N GLY A 205 6.77 -3.18 -31.85
CA GLY A 205 7.98 -3.03 -32.65
C GLY A 205 9.21 -2.58 -31.86
N LEU A 206 9.07 -2.29 -30.56
CA LEU A 206 10.12 -1.68 -29.75
C LEU A 206 10.69 -2.71 -28.76
N LYS A 207 11.93 -3.12 -28.98
CA LYS A 207 12.60 -4.10 -28.12
C LYS A 207 12.69 -3.57 -26.68
N GLY A 208 12.23 -4.38 -25.72
CA GLY A 208 12.28 -4.11 -24.28
C GLY A 208 11.34 -3.00 -23.78
N ARG A 209 10.64 -2.30 -24.67
CA ARG A 209 9.63 -1.30 -24.31
C ARG A 209 8.25 -1.94 -24.32
N LEU A 210 7.48 -1.65 -23.28
CA LEU A 210 6.23 -2.29 -22.98
C LEU A 210 5.17 -1.24 -22.69
N ALA A 211 3.93 -1.50 -23.09
CA ALA A 211 2.77 -0.76 -22.62
C ALA A 211 1.76 -1.71 -21.97
N LEU A 212 1.38 -1.42 -20.74
CA LEU A 212 0.32 -2.09 -19.99
C LEU A 212 -0.84 -1.11 -19.82
N VAL A 213 -2.00 -1.46 -20.34
CA VAL A 213 -3.17 -0.58 -20.32
C VAL A 213 -4.34 -1.23 -19.59
N SER A 214 -5.14 -0.40 -18.94
CA SER A 214 -6.16 -0.79 -17.98
C SER A 214 -7.35 -1.55 -18.57
N SER A 215 -7.70 -1.30 -19.84
CA SER A 215 -8.82 -1.96 -20.51
C SER A 215 -8.56 -2.12 -22.02
N ARG A 216 -9.43 -2.88 -22.70
CA ARG A 216 -9.45 -2.86 -24.17
C ARG A 216 -9.85 -1.48 -24.68
N PRO A 217 -9.52 -1.16 -25.94
CA PRO A 217 -9.92 0.11 -26.52
C PRO A 217 -11.43 0.35 -26.54
N ASP A 218 -12.26 -0.69 -26.59
CA ASP A 218 -13.72 -0.62 -26.59
C ASP A 218 -14.36 -0.80 -25.20
N GLU A 219 -13.54 -0.88 -24.15
CA GLU A 219 -13.98 -1.04 -22.75
C GLU A 219 -13.69 0.21 -21.93
N THR A 220 -14.45 0.41 -20.85
CA THR A 220 -14.24 1.50 -19.88
C THR A 220 -13.39 1.00 -18.71
N SER A 221 -12.45 1.84 -18.25
CA SER A 221 -11.74 1.60 -16.98
C SER A 221 -12.60 1.99 -15.80
N LEU A 222 -12.76 1.06 -14.85
CA LEU A 222 -13.67 1.21 -13.72
C LEU A 222 -12.94 1.69 -12.46
N GLU A 223 -13.55 2.65 -11.78
CA GLU A 223 -13.14 3.12 -10.46
C GLU A 223 -14.02 2.45 -9.39
N ASP A 224 -13.40 1.98 -8.29
CA ASP A 224 -14.12 1.53 -7.10
C ASP A 224 -13.55 2.23 -5.87
N GLU A 225 -14.30 3.22 -5.36
CA GLU A 225 -13.92 4.02 -4.19
C GLU A 225 -13.66 3.16 -2.95
N ARG A 226 -14.24 1.95 -2.87
CA ARG A 226 -13.99 1.01 -1.77
C ARG A 226 -12.56 0.50 -1.82
N LEU A 227 -12.07 0.12 -3.00
CA LEU A 227 -10.67 -0.27 -3.20
C LEU A 227 -9.71 0.92 -2.97
N GLY A 228 -10.26 2.13 -3.07
CA GLY A 228 -9.56 3.39 -2.92
C GLY A 228 -8.60 3.71 -4.06
N ASN A 229 -8.61 2.93 -5.13
CA ASN A 229 -7.90 3.17 -6.38
C ASN A 229 -8.84 2.79 -7.53
N SER A 230 -8.46 3.06 -8.77
CA SER A 230 -9.09 2.34 -9.88
C SER A 230 -8.90 0.83 -9.68
N ILE A 231 -9.81 0.03 -10.24
CA ILE A 231 -9.70 -1.44 -10.12
C ILE A 231 -8.38 -1.93 -10.73
N PHE A 232 -7.95 -1.34 -11.84
CA PHE A 232 -6.68 -1.67 -12.49
C PHE A 232 -5.48 -1.31 -11.63
N THR A 233 -5.39 -0.05 -11.18
CA THR A 233 -4.24 0.43 -10.41
C THR A 233 -4.13 -0.27 -9.06
N HIS A 234 -5.26 -0.61 -8.43
CA HIS A 234 -5.30 -1.43 -7.24
C HIS A 234 -4.52 -2.75 -7.44
N PHE A 235 -4.91 -3.55 -8.44
CA PHE A 235 -4.23 -4.83 -8.69
C PHE A 235 -2.84 -4.67 -9.29
N LEU A 236 -2.57 -3.61 -10.05
CA LEU A 236 -1.21 -3.29 -10.50
C LEU A 236 -0.24 -3.15 -9.31
N ILE A 237 -0.62 -2.36 -8.31
CA ILE A 237 0.20 -2.14 -7.11
C ILE A 237 0.37 -3.44 -6.33
N LYS A 238 -0.69 -4.23 -6.14
CA LYS A 238 -0.59 -5.55 -5.47
C LYS A 238 0.36 -6.51 -6.22
N GLY A 239 0.26 -6.54 -7.54
CA GLY A 239 1.13 -7.32 -8.41
C GLY A 239 2.59 -6.93 -8.23
N LEU A 240 2.89 -5.64 -8.32
CA LEU A 240 4.24 -5.08 -8.17
C LEU A 240 4.81 -5.22 -6.75
N ARG A 241 3.97 -5.29 -5.71
CA ARG A 241 4.37 -5.60 -4.33
C ARG A 241 4.66 -7.08 -4.08
N GLY A 242 4.53 -7.93 -5.10
CA GLY A 242 4.98 -9.32 -5.05
C GLY A 242 3.90 -10.35 -5.29
N GLU A 243 2.62 -9.98 -5.41
CA GLU A 243 1.60 -10.97 -5.75
C GLU A 243 1.73 -11.51 -7.18
N ALA A 244 2.37 -10.75 -8.08
CA ALA A 244 2.75 -11.26 -9.39
C ALA A 244 4.00 -12.17 -9.36
N ALA A 245 4.72 -12.22 -8.24
CA ALA A 245 5.94 -12.99 -8.06
C ALA A 245 5.72 -14.32 -7.32
N ARG A 246 4.48 -14.72 -7.00
CA ARG A 246 4.19 -15.90 -6.15
C ARG A 246 4.88 -17.19 -6.62
N ASP A 247 5.01 -17.37 -7.93
CA ASP A 247 5.66 -18.54 -8.54
C ASP A 247 7.11 -18.25 -9.00
N SER A 248 7.64 -17.07 -8.68
CA SER A 248 8.98 -16.64 -9.09
C SER A 248 10.05 -17.15 -8.13
N ARG A 249 10.96 -17.99 -8.64
CA ARG A 249 12.08 -18.53 -7.85
C ARG A 249 13.24 -17.55 -7.67
N ASP A 250 13.32 -16.52 -8.51
CA ASP A 250 14.42 -15.53 -8.51
C ASP A 250 13.97 -14.10 -8.17
N GLY A 251 12.69 -13.94 -7.83
CA GLY A 251 12.09 -12.70 -7.34
C GLY A 251 11.86 -11.66 -8.41
N LYS A 252 12.16 -11.99 -9.67
CA LYS A 252 11.81 -11.13 -10.79
C LYS A 252 10.32 -11.22 -11.03
N ILE A 253 9.72 -10.05 -11.21
CA ILE A 253 8.40 -9.89 -11.81
C ILE A 253 8.64 -9.51 -13.26
N THR A 254 8.36 -10.43 -14.16
CA THR A 254 8.36 -10.15 -15.60
C THR A 254 7.10 -9.40 -16.00
N ALA A 255 7.14 -8.74 -17.15
CA ALA A 255 5.96 -8.08 -17.71
C ALA A 255 4.80 -9.06 -17.92
N GLY A 256 5.09 -10.26 -18.41
CA GLY A 256 4.10 -11.33 -18.60
C GLY A 256 3.48 -11.78 -17.28
N GLN A 257 4.27 -11.97 -16.22
CA GLN A 257 3.75 -12.34 -14.89
C GLN A 257 2.87 -11.23 -14.30
N LEU A 258 3.32 -9.98 -14.35
CA LEU A 258 2.54 -8.83 -13.90
C LEU A 258 1.22 -8.73 -14.66
N TYR A 259 1.28 -8.83 -15.98
CA TYR A 259 0.09 -8.81 -16.84
C TYR A 259 -0.88 -9.93 -16.50
N GLN A 260 -0.41 -11.17 -16.38
CA GLN A 260 -1.27 -12.32 -16.06
C GLN A 260 -1.96 -12.17 -14.71
N TYR A 261 -1.25 -11.67 -13.70
CA TYR A 261 -1.84 -11.36 -12.39
C TYR A 261 -2.93 -10.29 -12.51
N VAL A 262 -2.58 -9.12 -13.08
CA VAL A 262 -3.49 -7.98 -13.19
C VAL A 262 -4.70 -8.34 -14.05
N TYR A 263 -4.50 -9.03 -15.18
CA TYR A 263 -5.57 -9.46 -16.07
C TYR A 263 -6.59 -10.34 -15.35
N LYS A 264 -6.14 -11.39 -14.64
CA LYS A 264 -7.04 -12.30 -13.91
C LYS A 264 -7.79 -11.57 -12.79
N ALA A 265 -7.09 -10.74 -12.03
CA ALA A 265 -7.66 -10.05 -10.88
C ALA A 265 -8.70 -8.98 -11.28
N VAL A 266 -8.38 -8.16 -12.29
CA VAL A 266 -9.28 -7.12 -12.82
C VAL A 266 -10.51 -7.76 -13.46
N ARG A 267 -10.35 -8.78 -14.31
CA ARG A 267 -11.49 -9.49 -14.93
C ARG A 267 -12.43 -10.06 -13.88
N LYS A 268 -11.88 -10.70 -12.84
CA LYS A 268 -12.66 -11.23 -11.71
C LYS A 268 -13.40 -10.12 -10.96
N ALA A 269 -12.72 -9.04 -10.58
CA ALA A 269 -13.32 -7.94 -9.81
C ALA A 269 -14.37 -7.15 -10.60
N THR A 270 -14.25 -7.11 -11.92
CA THR A 270 -15.17 -6.37 -12.79
C THR A 270 -16.30 -7.20 -13.38
N ASN A 271 -16.35 -8.51 -13.07
CA ASN A 271 -17.19 -9.49 -13.75
C ASN A 271 -17.03 -9.39 -15.28
N ASP A 272 -15.79 -9.48 -15.75
CA ASP A 272 -15.40 -9.51 -17.15
C ASP A 272 -15.66 -8.23 -17.96
N ARG A 273 -16.04 -7.12 -17.30
CA ARG A 273 -16.31 -5.82 -17.95
C ARG A 273 -15.07 -5.00 -18.28
N GLN A 274 -13.91 -5.36 -17.72
CA GLN A 274 -12.65 -4.68 -17.94
C GLN A 274 -11.54 -5.72 -18.16
N SER A 275 -10.82 -5.60 -19.27
CA SER A 275 -9.82 -6.55 -19.74
C SER A 275 -8.49 -5.83 -20.02
N PRO A 276 -7.54 -5.81 -19.06
CA PRO A 276 -6.22 -5.21 -19.27
C PRO A 276 -5.52 -5.76 -20.52
N GLN A 277 -4.69 -4.95 -21.18
CA GLN A 277 -3.94 -5.34 -22.37
C GLN A 277 -2.44 -5.09 -22.18
N LEU A 278 -1.60 -5.99 -22.71
CA LEU A 278 -0.16 -5.84 -22.77
C LEU A 278 0.30 -5.72 -24.22
N TYR A 279 1.05 -4.68 -24.53
CA TYR A 279 1.69 -4.46 -25.82
C TYR A 279 3.20 -4.53 -25.63
N ALA A 280 3.82 -5.49 -26.32
CA ALA A 280 5.24 -5.79 -26.20
C ALA A 280 5.74 -6.39 -27.51
N ALA A 281 7.04 -6.25 -27.80
CA ALA A 281 7.66 -7.02 -28.86
C ALA A 281 7.49 -8.52 -28.63
N LYS A 282 7.33 -9.30 -29.70
CA LYS A 282 7.05 -10.74 -29.62
C LYS A 282 8.11 -11.46 -28.76
N GLY A 283 7.67 -12.13 -27.70
CA GLY A 283 8.53 -12.86 -26.76
C GLY A 283 9.22 -12.00 -25.71
N ALA A 284 9.11 -10.66 -25.77
CA ALA A 284 9.73 -9.77 -24.79
C ALA A 284 9.02 -9.79 -23.44
N ASP A 285 7.74 -10.16 -23.39
CA ASP A 285 6.93 -10.19 -22.17
C ASP A 285 7.40 -11.23 -21.14
N ALA A 286 7.85 -12.39 -21.61
CA ALA A 286 8.36 -13.47 -20.76
C ALA A 286 9.75 -13.17 -20.19
N GLU A 287 10.55 -12.35 -20.86
CA GLU A 287 11.95 -12.11 -20.50
C GLU A 287 12.20 -10.73 -19.86
N THR A 288 11.34 -9.74 -20.10
CA THR A 288 11.57 -8.36 -19.63
C THR A 288 11.21 -8.24 -18.15
N PRO A 289 12.21 -8.10 -17.24
CA PRO A 289 11.93 -7.85 -15.83
C PRO A 289 11.38 -6.43 -15.69
N VAL A 290 10.20 -6.33 -15.09
CA VAL A 290 9.56 -5.05 -14.75
C VAL A 290 10.03 -4.60 -13.37
N PHE A 291 10.10 -5.52 -12.42
CA PHE A 291 10.56 -5.25 -11.05
C PHE A 291 11.25 -6.48 -10.45
N ARG A 292 11.97 -6.27 -9.35
CA ARG A 292 12.37 -7.33 -8.44
C ARG A 292 11.70 -7.12 -7.10
N VAL A 293 11.20 -8.20 -6.53
CA VAL A 293 10.79 -8.26 -5.13
C VAL A 293 11.69 -9.25 -4.40
N PRO A 294 11.90 -9.08 -3.09
CA PRO A 294 12.59 -10.10 -2.30
C PRO A 294 11.87 -11.44 -2.42
N VAL A 295 12.63 -12.53 -2.68
CA VAL A 295 12.11 -13.90 -2.59
C VAL A 295 12.22 -14.37 -1.16
N TYR A 296 11.22 -15.11 -0.71
CA TYR A 296 11.26 -15.79 0.57
C TYR A 296 11.04 -17.28 0.34
N ASP A 297 11.91 -18.11 0.91
CA ASP A 297 11.88 -19.58 0.73
C ASP A 297 10.60 -20.22 1.30
N GLN A 298 9.87 -19.49 2.15
CA GLN A 298 8.58 -19.90 2.68
C GLN A 298 7.59 -18.72 2.68
N PRO A 299 6.27 -18.98 2.55
CA PRO A 299 5.23 -17.97 2.76
C PRO A 299 5.40 -17.29 4.12
N LEU A 300 4.99 -16.03 4.26
CA LEU A 300 4.80 -15.47 5.59
C LEU A 300 3.50 -16.07 6.14
N SER A 301 3.64 -16.93 7.16
CA SER A 301 2.51 -17.52 7.86
C SER A 301 2.47 -17.03 9.32
N LEU A 302 1.28 -16.69 9.81
CA LEU A 302 1.05 -16.38 11.21
C LEU A 302 -0.24 -17.04 11.68
N LYS A 303 -0.17 -17.66 12.86
CA LYS A 303 -1.36 -18.14 13.55
C LYS A 303 -1.89 -17.02 14.42
N VAL A 304 -3.13 -16.58 14.19
CA VAL A 304 -3.73 -15.44 14.91
C VAL A 304 -5.06 -15.87 15.52
N GLU A 305 -5.27 -15.49 16.77
CA GLU A 305 -6.49 -15.77 17.51
C GLU A 305 -6.96 -14.52 18.23
N TYR A 306 -8.20 -14.14 17.96
CA TYR A 306 -8.93 -13.17 18.77
C TYR A 306 -9.81 -13.94 19.72
N VAL A 307 -9.72 -13.64 21.02
CA VAL A 307 -10.49 -14.34 22.05
C VAL A 307 -11.19 -13.36 22.97
N TRP A 308 -12.30 -13.79 23.55
CA TRP A 308 -13.03 -13.03 24.57
C TRP A 308 -13.50 -13.93 25.70
N LYS A 309 -13.81 -13.31 26.84
CA LYS A 309 -14.23 -14.01 28.06
C LYS A 309 -15.73 -13.82 28.26
N ASP A 310 -16.48 -14.92 28.26
CA ASP A 310 -17.92 -14.90 28.52
C ASP A 310 -18.23 -14.60 30.00
N ASP A 311 -19.52 -14.42 30.30
CA ASP A 311 -19.98 -14.08 31.66
C ASP A 311 -19.68 -15.19 32.69
N GLN A 312 -19.47 -16.42 32.24
CA GLN A 312 -19.08 -17.57 33.07
C GLN A 312 -17.56 -17.68 33.22
N GLY A 313 -16.81 -16.78 32.58
CA GLY A 313 -15.36 -16.75 32.62
C GLY A 313 -14.68 -17.72 31.65
N ARG A 314 -15.40 -18.31 30.70
CA ARG A 314 -14.85 -19.21 29.68
C ARG A 314 -14.30 -18.38 28.53
N ILE A 315 -13.19 -18.85 27.96
CA ILE A 315 -12.59 -18.24 26.78
C ILE A 315 -13.33 -18.74 25.55
N GLN A 316 -13.77 -17.80 24.72
CA GLN A 316 -14.48 -18.03 23.47
C GLN A 316 -13.72 -17.34 22.34
N PRO A 317 -13.70 -17.92 21.13
CA PRO A 317 -13.14 -17.22 19.98
C PRO A 317 -14.02 -16.02 19.61
N LEU A 318 -13.36 -14.93 19.21
CA LEU A 318 -14.02 -13.70 18.77
C LEU A 318 -14.13 -13.71 17.24
N THR A 319 -15.36 -13.58 16.76
CA THR A 319 -15.74 -13.73 15.35
C THR A 319 -16.48 -12.48 14.87
N SER A 320 -16.72 -12.35 13.56
CA SER A 320 -17.53 -11.25 13.03
C SER A 320 -18.99 -11.25 13.51
N ASP A 321 -19.49 -12.43 13.88
CA ASP A 321 -20.85 -12.64 14.38
C ASP A 321 -20.93 -12.45 15.91
N SER A 322 -19.81 -12.23 16.57
CA SER A 322 -19.77 -12.09 18.03
C SER A 322 -20.40 -10.77 18.46
N VAL A 323 -21.19 -10.84 19.52
CA VAL A 323 -21.80 -9.69 20.19
C VAL A 323 -21.27 -9.63 21.61
N LEU A 324 -20.39 -8.67 21.88
CA LEU A 324 -19.81 -8.46 23.20
C LEU A 324 -20.49 -7.27 23.87
N LYS A 325 -20.59 -7.31 25.19
CA LYS A 325 -21.18 -6.26 26.02
C LYS A 325 -20.11 -5.37 26.65
N SER A 326 -20.43 -4.11 26.90
CA SER A 326 -19.58 -3.21 27.71
C SER A 326 -19.10 -3.87 29.00
N GLY A 327 -17.79 -3.80 29.25
CA GLY A 327 -17.12 -4.43 30.38
C GLY A 327 -16.67 -5.89 30.15
N GLN A 328 -17.07 -6.53 29.04
CA GLN A 328 -16.52 -7.83 28.66
C GLN A 328 -15.07 -7.69 28.18
N LYS A 329 -14.36 -8.81 28.28
CA LYS A 329 -12.91 -8.88 28.17
C LYS A 329 -12.51 -9.55 26.86
N PHE A 330 -11.53 -8.99 26.15
CA PHE A 330 -10.97 -9.60 24.94
C PHE A 330 -9.43 -9.53 24.92
N ALA A 331 -8.80 -10.38 24.12
CA ALA A 331 -7.36 -10.45 23.93
C ALA A 331 -7.03 -10.93 22.51
N VAL A 332 -5.79 -10.69 22.09
CA VAL A 332 -5.25 -11.19 20.83
C VAL A 332 -4.01 -12.02 21.13
N ARG A 333 -3.94 -13.22 20.54
CA ARG A 333 -2.73 -14.04 20.53
C ARG A 333 -2.27 -14.22 19.10
N PHE A 334 -0.96 -14.17 18.86
CA PHE A 334 -0.41 -14.60 17.59
C PHE A 334 0.94 -15.26 17.71
N ARG A 335 1.26 -16.12 16.75
CA ARG A 335 2.55 -16.81 16.63
C ARG A 335 3.02 -16.73 15.18
N PRO A 336 4.13 -16.03 14.89
CA PRO A 336 4.66 -15.96 13.55
C PRO A 336 5.47 -17.22 13.21
N GLU A 337 5.37 -17.70 11.98
CA GLU A 337 6.16 -18.85 11.49
C GLU A 337 7.49 -18.42 10.85
N ALA A 338 7.73 -17.10 10.72
CA ALA A 338 8.98 -16.49 10.30
C ALA A 338 9.24 -15.19 11.08
N ASP A 339 10.51 -14.77 11.16
CA ASP A 339 10.84 -13.43 11.65
C ASP A 339 10.17 -12.38 10.76
N CYS A 340 9.43 -11.46 11.36
CA CYS A 340 8.65 -10.46 10.65
C CYS A 340 8.36 -9.24 11.54
N TYR A 341 7.57 -8.30 11.04
CA TYR A 341 7.09 -7.12 11.72
C TYR A 341 5.57 -7.22 11.81
N VAL A 342 5.00 -7.06 13.01
CA VAL A 342 3.56 -7.07 13.23
C VAL A 342 3.09 -5.70 13.72
N SER A 343 1.91 -5.30 13.29
CA SER A 343 1.20 -4.12 13.80
C SER A 343 -0.28 -4.44 13.93
N ILE A 344 -0.84 -4.15 15.10
CA ILE A 344 -2.26 -4.42 15.38
C ILE A 344 -2.89 -3.13 15.84
N PHE A 345 -3.97 -2.76 15.17
CA PHE A 345 -4.70 -1.53 15.42
C PHE A 345 -6.19 -1.81 15.61
N TRP A 346 -6.90 -0.88 16.24
CA TRP A 346 -8.31 -0.99 16.62
C TRP A 346 -9.06 0.32 16.32
N TRP A 347 -10.28 0.20 15.79
CA TRP A 347 -11.22 1.30 15.54
C TRP A 347 -12.60 0.97 16.08
N ASP A 348 -13.27 1.98 16.64
CA ASP A 348 -14.69 1.92 16.96
C ASP A 348 -15.54 2.75 15.99
N THR A 349 -16.86 2.64 16.12
CA THR A 349 -17.83 3.45 15.36
C THR A 349 -17.80 4.94 15.68
N ALA A 350 -17.26 5.33 16.84
CA ALA A 350 -17.10 6.74 17.22
C ALA A 350 -15.89 7.38 16.52
N GLY A 351 -15.04 6.59 15.85
CA GLY A 351 -13.82 7.03 15.18
C GLY A 351 -12.62 7.08 16.12
N ASN A 352 -12.71 6.48 17.31
CA ASN A 352 -11.55 6.29 18.17
C ASN A 352 -10.63 5.26 17.54
N VAL A 353 -9.34 5.51 17.68
CA VAL A 353 -8.28 4.65 17.13
C VAL A 353 -7.30 4.29 18.22
N GLY A 354 -6.96 3.01 18.31
CA GLY A 354 -5.94 2.48 19.21
C GLY A 354 -4.91 1.64 18.46
N ARG A 355 -3.70 1.56 19.03
CA ARG A 355 -2.70 0.57 18.65
C ARG A 355 -2.62 -0.47 19.75
N LEU A 356 -2.88 -1.72 19.40
CA LEU A 356 -2.71 -2.86 20.30
C LEU A 356 -1.28 -3.42 20.24
N PHE A 357 -0.60 -3.31 19.09
CA PHE A 357 0.78 -3.75 18.89
C PHE A 357 1.50 -2.93 17.79
N PRO A 358 2.82 -2.67 17.83
CA PRO A 358 3.78 -3.04 18.87
C PRO A 358 3.46 -2.49 20.26
N ASP A 359 3.65 -3.34 21.25
CA ASP A 359 3.65 -2.97 22.64
C ASP A 359 5.10 -2.78 23.07
N ASP A 360 5.46 -1.57 23.52
CA ASP A 360 6.84 -1.19 23.88
C ASP A 360 7.39 -2.06 25.05
N ARG A 361 6.52 -2.85 25.71
CA ARG A 361 6.86 -3.84 26.74
C ARG A 361 7.22 -5.22 26.17
N LEU A 362 6.76 -5.56 24.98
CA LEU A 362 7.04 -6.84 24.29
C LEU A 362 8.19 -6.72 23.30
N VAL A 363 8.27 -5.57 22.64
CA VAL A 363 9.21 -5.28 21.56
C VAL A 363 9.67 -3.83 21.67
N ASP A 364 10.76 -3.45 21.01
CA ASP A 364 11.35 -2.10 21.02
C ASP A 364 10.53 -1.03 20.28
N GLY A 365 9.23 -1.23 20.12
CA GLY A 365 8.35 -0.35 19.35
C GLY A 365 8.45 -0.51 17.83
N SER A 366 9.42 -1.27 17.31
CA SER A 366 9.57 -1.51 15.86
C SER A 366 8.48 -2.42 15.27
N GLY A 367 7.86 -3.25 16.12
CA GLY A 367 6.96 -4.32 15.68
C GLY A 367 7.69 -5.59 15.29
N ALA A 368 9.02 -5.65 15.38
CA ALA A 368 9.78 -6.85 15.07
C ALA A 368 9.41 -8.01 16.01
N VAL A 369 9.00 -9.13 15.44
CA VAL A 369 8.62 -10.36 16.14
C VAL A 369 9.43 -11.54 15.62
N LYS A 370 9.64 -12.53 16.49
CA LYS A 370 10.50 -13.68 16.23
C LYS A 370 9.69 -14.93 15.95
N ARG A 371 10.16 -15.69 14.96
CA ARG A 371 9.59 -16.99 14.58
C ARG A 371 9.39 -17.87 15.82
N GLY A 372 8.21 -18.47 15.89
CA GLY A 372 7.89 -19.51 16.87
C GLY A 372 7.59 -19.00 18.28
N ILE A 373 7.60 -17.68 18.52
CA ILE A 373 7.25 -17.07 19.81
C ILE A 373 5.75 -16.73 19.84
N ASP A 374 5.07 -17.12 20.93
CA ASP A 374 3.68 -16.75 21.18
C ASP A 374 3.60 -15.36 21.81
N TYR A 375 2.95 -14.43 21.12
CA TYR A 375 2.71 -13.07 21.59
C TYR A 375 1.27 -12.95 22.08
N TRP A 376 1.09 -12.54 23.33
CA TRP A 376 -0.22 -12.31 23.95
C TRP A 376 -0.43 -10.83 24.26
N ILE A 377 -1.56 -10.27 23.79
CA ILE A 377 -1.87 -8.85 23.89
C ILE A 377 -3.26 -8.68 24.54
N PRO A 378 -3.36 -7.95 25.66
CA PRO A 378 -2.29 -7.20 26.33
C PRO A 378 -1.35 -8.11 27.12
N THR A 379 -0.13 -7.65 27.38
CA THR A 379 0.85 -8.36 28.22
C THR A 379 0.33 -8.62 29.62
N GLN A 380 0.79 -9.71 30.24
CA GLN A 380 0.41 -10.09 31.60
C GLN A 380 1.09 -9.16 32.63
N GLU A 381 0.48 -8.01 32.88
CA GLU A 381 0.80 -7.12 34.01
C GLU A 381 -0.41 -7.09 34.97
N ASP A 382 -0.18 -7.06 36.28
CA ASP A 382 -1.22 -7.08 37.33
C ASP A 382 -2.21 -8.26 37.31
N GLY A 383 -1.84 -9.39 36.72
CA GLY A 383 -2.72 -10.55 36.54
C GLY A 383 -3.83 -10.35 35.49
N ARG A 384 -3.75 -9.30 34.66
CA ARG A 384 -4.76 -8.98 33.62
C ARG A 384 -4.20 -9.27 32.22
N ARG A 385 -4.70 -10.34 31.58
CA ARG A 385 -4.42 -10.72 30.18
C ARG A 385 -5.47 -10.22 29.18
N TRP A 386 -6.21 -9.18 29.52
CA TRP A 386 -7.44 -8.82 28.81
C TRP A 386 -7.61 -7.31 28.68
N PHE A 387 -7.91 -6.85 27.48
CA PHE A 387 -8.58 -5.57 27.26
C PHE A 387 -10.00 -5.65 27.80
N VAL A 388 -10.57 -4.51 28.17
CA VAL A 388 -11.95 -4.39 28.67
C VAL A 388 -12.68 -3.42 27.75
N LEU A 389 -13.80 -3.84 27.17
CA LEU A 389 -14.63 -2.96 26.36
C LEU A 389 -15.18 -1.82 27.20
N ASP A 390 -15.10 -0.62 26.65
CA ASP A 390 -15.60 0.58 27.30
C ASP A 390 -17.13 0.70 27.13
N LYS A 391 -17.66 1.92 27.25
CA LYS A 391 -19.10 2.21 27.11
C LYS A 391 -19.50 2.67 25.70
N ASN A 392 -18.55 2.80 24.77
CA ASN A 392 -18.79 3.28 23.42
C ASN A 392 -19.26 2.12 22.53
N VAL A 393 -20.57 1.93 22.48
CA VAL A 393 -21.18 0.82 21.72
C VAL A 393 -21.11 1.04 20.21
N GLY A 394 -21.17 -0.05 19.46
CA GLY A 394 -21.29 -0.09 18.01
C GLY A 394 -20.41 -1.16 17.39
N LYS A 395 -19.83 -0.89 16.22
CA LYS A 395 -18.93 -1.85 15.55
C LYS A 395 -17.50 -1.59 15.95
N GLU A 396 -16.81 -2.66 16.28
CA GLU A 396 -15.41 -2.66 16.67
C GLU A 396 -14.60 -3.40 15.62
N THR A 397 -13.56 -2.77 15.09
CA THR A 397 -12.74 -3.30 13.98
C THR A 397 -11.28 -3.38 14.37
N PHE A 398 -10.71 -4.59 14.32
CA PHE A 398 -9.29 -4.82 14.44
C PHE A 398 -8.64 -4.99 13.07
N TYR A 399 -7.45 -4.42 12.93
CA TYR A 399 -6.57 -4.64 11.79
C TYR A 399 -5.29 -5.28 12.28
N PHE A 400 -4.95 -6.42 11.73
CA PHE A 400 -3.72 -7.15 11.99
C PHE A 400 -2.87 -7.12 10.72
N LEU A 401 -1.68 -6.55 10.83
CA LEU A 401 -0.73 -6.43 9.73
C LEU A 401 0.52 -7.21 10.11
N ALA A 402 1.04 -8.02 9.21
CA ALA A 402 2.36 -8.60 9.30
C ALA A 402 3.14 -8.32 8.02
N SER A 403 4.44 -8.01 8.13
CA SER A 403 5.31 -7.81 6.98
C SER A 403 6.69 -8.35 7.25
N ARG A 404 7.36 -8.90 6.24
CA ARG A 404 8.77 -9.33 6.36
C ARG A 404 9.75 -8.16 6.45
N VAL A 405 9.32 -6.96 6.09
CA VAL A 405 10.15 -5.74 6.13
C VAL A 405 9.41 -4.68 6.92
N SER A 406 10.14 -3.88 7.70
CA SER A 406 9.55 -2.73 8.36
C SER A 406 8.93 -1.80 7.31
N ASN A 407 7.69 -1.38 7.53
CA ASN A 407 6.99 -0.48 6.62
C ASN A 407 6.92 0.93 7.24
N PRO A 408 7.74 1.89 6.76
CA PRO A 408 7.80 3.23 7.33
C PRO A 408 6.48 3.99 7.21
N ARG A 409 5.60 3.64 6.27
CA ARG A 409 4.28 4.28 6.16
C ARG A 409 3.36 3.88 7.31
N ILE A 410 3.32 2.60 7.67
CA ILE A 410 2.58 2.13 8.84
C ILE A 410 3.11 2.83 10.10
N GLN A 411 4.43 2.96 10.21
CA GLN A 411 5.06 3.70 11.31
C GLN A 411 4.71 5.19 11.30
N ASN A 412 4.69 5.85 10.15
CA ASN A 412 4.33 7.26 10.02
C ASN A 412 2.83 7.52 10.29
N LEU A 413 1.94 6.63 9.82
CA LEU A 413 0.51 6.65 10.18
C LEU A 413 0.34 6.60 11.69
N TYR A 414 1.10 5.72 12.35
CA TYR A 414 1.14 5.63 13.80
C TYR A 414 1.67 6.91 14.47
N GLN A 415 2.77 7.50 13.99
CA GLN A 415 3.31 8.74 14.57
C GLN A 415 2.31 9.89 14.46
N ARG A 416 1.61 9.99 13.33
CA ARG A 416 0.51 10.95 13.14
C ARG A 416 -0.61 10.71 14.16
N LEU A 417 -1.08 9.47 14.31
CA LEU A 417 -2.09 9.11 15.32
C LEU A 417 -1.64 9.47 16.75
N ARG A 418 -0.39 9.18 17.13
CA ARG A 418 0.16 9.51 18.47
C ARG A 418 0.28 11.01 18.70
N SER A 419 0.60 11.79 17.67
CA SER A 419 0.75 13.24 17.78
C SER A 419 -0.57 13.98 18.07
N MET A 420 -1.72 13.35 17.79
CA MET A 420 -3.04 13.90 18.11
C MET A 420 -3.36 13.74 19.61
N SER A 421 -3.74 14.83 20.28
CA SER A 421 -4.22 14.77 21.67
C SER A 421 -5.59 14.07 21.77
N LYS A 422 -5.92 13.52 22.94
CA LYS A 422 -7.23 12.88 23.18
C LYS A 422 -8.41 13.84 22.89
N ALA A 423 -8.29 15.10 23.31
CA ALA A 423 -9.27 16.15 23.03
C ALA A 423 -9.36 16.48 21.52
N ALA A 424 -8.23 16.46 20.80
CA ALA A 424 -8.22 16.64 19.35
C ALA A 424 -8.92 15.48 18.63
N ARG A 425 -8.72 14.22 19.08
CA ARG A 425 -9.37 13.01 18.53
C ARG A 425 -10.88 12.99 18.75
N GLU A 426 -11.35 13.42 19.92
CA GLU A 426 -12.78 13.40 20.27
C GLU A 426 -13.59 14.53 19.58
N GLY A 427 -12.92 15.58 19.10
CA GLY A 427 -13.52 16.65 18.31
C GLY A 427 -13.86 16.27 16.87
N ALA A 428 -14.68 17.07 16.19
CA ALA A 428 -15.13 16.82 14.81
C ALA A 428 -13.96 16.65 13.82
N PHE A 429 -12.90 17.45 13.98
CA PHE A 429 -11.70 17.38 13.15
C PHE A 429 -10.92 16.07 13.37
N GLY A 430 -10.74 15.64 14.62
CA GLY A 430 -10.05 14.38 14.91
C GLY A 430 -10.80 13.16 14.43
N LYS A 431 -12.13 13.16 14.47
CA LYS A 431 -12.95 12.09 13.89
C LYS A 431 -12.82 11.99 12.37
N LEU A 432 -12.69 13.13 11.69
CA LEU A 432 -12.41 13.20 10.25
C LEU A 432 -11.02 12.63 9.94
N GLU A 433 -10.00 13.04 10.69
CA GLU A 433 -8.63 12.56 10.50
C GLU A 433 -8.49 11.06 10.82
N SER A 434 -9.13 10.55 11.88
CA SER A 434 -9.17 9.12 12.20
C SER A 434 -9.82 8.28 11.09
N ARG A 435 -10.92 8.77 10.49
CA ARG A 435 -11.57 8.11 9.36
C ARG A 435 -10.69 8.11 8.11
N GLU A 436 -9.99 9.21 7.86
CA GLU A 436 -9.04 9.31 6.75
C GLU A 436 -7.85 8.37 6.97
N ILE A 437 -7.37 8.21 8.20
CA ILE A 437 -6.32 7.25 8.56
C ILE A 437 -6.81 5.79 8.41
N ALA A 438 -8.03 5.48 8.85
CA ALA A 438 -8.65 4.17 8.64
C ALA A 438 -8.73 3.83 7.15
N LYS A 439 -9.20 4.79 6.35
CA LYS A 439 -9.29 4.71 4.90
C LYS A 439 -7.91 4.51 4.27
N GLN A 440 -6.89 5.25 4.71
CA GLN A 440 -5.51 5.08 4.24
C GLN A 440 -4.93 3.71 4.62
N LEU A 441 -5.28 3.15 5.76
CA LEU A 441 -4.90 1.77 6.12
C LEU A 441 -5.62 0.76 5.24
N ASP A 442 -6.95 0.82 5.12
CA ASP A 442 -7.72 -0.04 4.20
C ASP A 442 -7.16 -0.01 2.77
N GLN A 443 -6.65 1.15 2.35
CA GLN A 443 -6.05 1.35 1.04
C GLN A 443 -4.61 0.86 0.94
N LEU A 444 -3.79 1.11 1.96
CA LEU A 444 -2.42 0.61 2.03
C LEU A 444 -2.41 -0.93 2.02
N MET A 445 -3.48 -1.53 2.56
CA MET A 445 -3.67 -2.97 2.71
C MET A 445 -4.47 -3.62 1.57
N GLY A 446 -5.24 -2.83 0.83
CA GLY A 446 -6.12 -3.28 -0.25
C GLY A 446 -7.39 -4.00 0.24
N VAL A 447 -8.49 -3.83 -0.49
CA VAL A 447 -9.79 -4.44 -0.18
C VAL A 447 -9.84 -5.88 -0.67
N GLU A 448 -9.43 -6.77 0.20
CA GLU A 448 -10.29 -7.64 1.01
C GLU A 448 -9.28 -8.49 1.81
N PRO A 449 -9.12 -8.28 3.13
CA PRO A 449 -8.43 -9.28 3.93
C PRO A 449 -9.22 -10.58 3.74
N GLU A 450 -8.54 -11.66 3.36
CA GLU A 450 -9.16 -12.97 3.39
C GLU A 450 -9.76 -13.13 4.78
N THR A 451 -11.09 -13.17 4.84
CA THR A 451 -11.80 -13.54 6.06
C THR A 451 -11.42 -15.00 6.28
N VAL A 452 -10.48 -15.25 7.20
CA VAL A 452 -10.18 -16.61 7.64
C VAL A 452 -11.53 -17.25 8.00
N PRO A 453 -11.94 -18.32 7.30
CA PRO A 453 -13.10 -19.08 7.73
C PRO A 453 -12.76 -19.62 9.12
N MET A 454 -13.46 -19.13 10.13
CA MET A 454 -13.38 -19.76 11.44
C MET A 454 -14.07 -21.12 11.33
N GLU A 455 -13.30 -22.20 11.23
CA GLU A 455 -13.87 -23.51 11.47
C GLU A 455 -14.41 -23.56 12.90
N ARG A 456 -15.70 -23.89 13.01
CA ARG A 456 -16.43 -23.92 14.28
C ARG A 456 -15.92 -25.10 15.12
N SER A 457 -14.89 -24.93 15.93
CA SER A 457 -14.67 -25.85 17.05
C SER A 457 -15.75 -25.57 18.12
N ARG A 458 -16.87 -26.30 18.07
CA ARG A 458 -17.87 -26.29 19.14
C ARG A 458 -17.30 -27.02 20.38
N GLY A 459 -16.64 -26.28 21.27
CA GLY A 459 -16.17 -26.79 22.55
C GLY A 459 -15.53 -25.72 23.41
N SER A 460 -15.78 -25.72 24.73
CA SER A 460 -15.06 -24.85 25.67
C SER A 460 -13.60 -25.28 25.74
N ILE A 461 -12.68 -24.39 25.40
CA ILE A 461 -11.24 -24.69 25.39
C ILE A 461 -10.62 -24.17 26.70
N GLY A 462 -9.85 -25.02 27.38
CA GLY A 462 -9.08 -24.64 28.57
C GLY A 462 -7.86 -23.79 28.19
N ALA A 463 -7.34 -23.01 29.15
CA ALA A 463 -6.21 -22.10 28.93
C ALA A 463 -4.95 -22.80 28.37
N ASP A 464 -4.72 -24.06 28.73
CA ASP A 464 -3.55 -24.85 28.32
C ASP A 464 -3.78 -25.67 27.04
N THR A 465 -5.04 -25.97 26.67
CA THR A 465 -5.41 -26.70 25.44
C THR A 465 -5.66 -25.78 24.23
N LEU A 466 -5.73 -24.46 24.44
CA LEU A 466 -5.76 -23.44 23.38
C LEU A 466 -4.49 -23.42 22.51
N SER A 467 -3.39 -24.06 22.93
CA SER A 467 -2.16 -24.21 22.14
C SER A 467 -2.31 -25.26 21.02
N GLU A 468 -3.11 -26.29 21.24
CA GLU A 468 -3.35 -27.38 20.28
C GLU A 468 -4.44 -27.02 19.26
N ALA A 469 -5.38 -26.15 19.63
CA ALA A 469 -6.49 -25.70 18.78
C ALA A 469 -6.15 -24.55 17.80
N MET A 470 -4.87 -24.24 17.59
CA MET A 470 -4.43 -23.17 16.66
C MET A 470 -4.59 -23.59 15.19
N GLU A 471 -5.82 -23.73 14.72
CA GLU A 471 -6.14 -24.15 13.35
C GLU A 471 -6.27 -22.96 12.37
N ASN A 472 -6.31 -21.71 12.87
CA ASN A 472 -6.42 -20.52 12.02
C ASN A 472 -5.04 -20.04 11.55
N GLU A 473 -4.71 -20.31 10.30
CA GLU A 473 -3.43 -19.96 9.68
C GLU A 473 -3.63 -18.83 8.65
N ILE A 474 -3.05 -17.66 8.90
CA ILE A 474 -2.96 -16.60 7.90
C ILE A 474 -1.75 -16.90 7.02
N LYS A 475 -1.98 -17.44 5.82
CA LYS A 475 -0.92 -17.72 4.81
C LYS A 475 -0.86 -16.61 3.79
N VAL A 476 0.30 -15.98 3.62
CA VAL A 476 0.52 -15.06 2.50
C VAL A 476 1.79 -15.41 1.74
N SER A 477 1.65 -15.51 0.42
CA SER A 477 2.72 -15.83 -0.52
C SER A 477 3.59 -14.63 -0.90
N GLY A 478 3.32 -13.44 -0.32
CA GLY A 478 4.05 -12.19 -0.54
C GLY A 478 4.75 -11.66 0.72
N ALA A 479 5.21 -10.40 0.67
CA ALA A 479 5.94 -9.77 1.76
C ALA A 479 5.06 -9.31 2.94
N GLU A 480 3.77 -9.05 2.69
CA GLU A 480 2.82 -8.47 3.66
C GLU A 480 1.56 -9.33 3.79
N ALA A 481 1.04 -9.46 5.00
CA ALA A 481 -0.22 -10.12 5.33
C ALA A 481 -1.12 -9.16 6.10
N VAL A 482 -2.40 -9.11 5.75
CA VAL A 482 -3.38 -8.25 6.40
C VAL A 482 -4.64 -9.03 6.73
N TYR A 483 -5.15 -8.82 7.94
CA TYR A 483 -6.41 -9.36 8.40
C TYR A 483 -7.26 -8.29 9.09
N ARG A 484 -8.58 -8.33 8.84
CA ARG A 484 -9.56 -7.44 9.48
C ARG A 484 -10.65 -8.26 10.16
N LEU A 485 -10.92 -7.96 11.43
CA LEU A 485 -12.02 -8.54 12.19
C LEU A 485 -12.94 -7.41 12.66
N THR A 486 -14.21 -7.45 12.28
CA THR A 486 -15.24 -6.51 12.77
C THR A 486 -16.32 -7.27 13.54
N PHE A 487 -16.54 -6.93 14.81
CA PHE A 487 -17.58 -7.55 15.66
C PHE A 487 -18.52 -6.50 16.24
N THR A 488 -19.61 -6.94 16.87
CA THR A 488 -20.62 -6.05 17.46
C THR A 488 -20.36 -5.85 18.95
N HIS A 489 -20.30 -4.60 19.39
CA HIS A 489 -20.27 -4.19 20.79
C HIS A 489 -21.60 -3.55 21.18
N ALA A 490 -22.32 -4.20 22.11
CA ALA A 490 -23.60 -3.76 22.64
C ALA A 490 -23.48 -3.16 24.05
N SER A 491 -24.49 -2.38 24.44
CA SER A 491 -24.63 -1.97 25.84
C SER A 491 -24.87 -3.18 26.72
N ARG A 492 -24.58 -3.04 28.01
CA ARG A 492 -24.72 -4.13 28.98
C ARG A 492 -26.14 -4.64 29.12
#